data_AF-A0A9P7ATB5-F1
#
_entry.id   AF-A0A9P7ATB5-F1
#
_cell.length_a   1.000
_cell.length_b   1.000
_cell.length_c   1.000
_cell.angle_alpha   90.00
_cell.angle_beta   90.00
_cell.angle_gamma   90.00
#
_symmetry.space_group_name_H-M   'P 1'
#
loop_
_entity.id
_entity.type
_entity.pdbx_description
1 polymer ?
#
loop_
_entity_poly.entity_id
_entity_poly.type
_entity_poly.pdbx_seq_one_letter_code
_entity_poly.pdbx_strand_id
1 'polypeptide(L)'
;MATDSKVADDSSTPPSYDTISASPIQCDQSSIFSFRRMKKKRTAVLSRIRDIVLAPNLILSSVVPNVNACAAALPATEFSKLLKQLNIEGHTALYWAIVNNRPQALWALHGFISGMSPSVYSDLRIACMITNDYTMFKELKFGNLSDRRSRCFLGCLPDEVQVHTCDEPTNQFDVVFRIRMFQKRLRTATAKSLRFEFVAGGRIWWLRFYILEPSNGLCCADIGLSQHSYQVRFDAVLLIEAHSRKPDRAAPPEALEIILSITGTEFLALVPWQ
;
A
#
# COMPACT_ATOMS: atom_id res chain seq x y z
N MET A 1 38.05 36.54 -7.46
CA MET A 1 37.43 37.87 -7.61
C MET A 1 36.69 38.16 -6.32
N ALA A 2 37.32 38.98 -5.47
CA ALA A 2 36.77 39.50 -4.24
C ALA A 2 36.10 40.84 -4.54
N THR A 3 34.92 41.09 -3.98
CA THR A 3 34.39 42.44 -3.83
C THR A 3 33.82 42.61 -2.44
N ASP A 4 34.62 43.32 -1.68
CA ASP A 4 34.36 44.06 -0.46
C ASP A 4 33.39 45.23 -0.74
N SER A 5 32.48 45.54 0.17
CA SER A 5 31.75 46.82 0.20
C SER A 5 31.14 47.06 1.58
N LYS A 6 31.37 48.29 2.05
CA LYS A 6 31.47 48.76 3.42
C LYS A 6 30.62 50.04 3.57
N VAL A 7 30.22 50.37 4.81
CA VAL A 7 29.72 51.67 5.36
C VAL A 7 28.26 52.02 4.96
N ALA A 8 27.36 52.65 5.73
CA ALA A 8 27.31 53.37 7.02
C ALA A 8 25.91 53.13 7.65
N ASP A 9 25.72 52.84 8.94
CA ASP A 9 25.68 53.74 10.12
C ASP A 9 24.66 54.90 10.02
N ASP A 10 23.52 54.79 10.72
CA ASP A 10 22.85 55.95 11.31
C ASP A 10 21.90 55.59 12.48
N SER A 11 22.16 56.25 13.61
CA SER A 11 21.26 56.85 14.60
C SER A 11 20.12 56.06 15.27
N SER A 12 20.41 55.66 16.51
CA SER A 12 19.71 56.05 17.75
C SER A 12 18.18 55.93 17.87
N THR A 13 17.74 55.00 18.73
CA THR A 13 17.01 55.34 19.99
C THR A 13 16.81 54.06 20.83
N PRO A 14 17.04 54.08 22.17
CA PRO A 14 16.68 52.96 23.01
C PRO A 14 15.15 52.92 23.21
N PRO A 15 14.47 51.77 23.01
CA PRO A 15 13.07 51.66 23.35
C PRO A 15 12.90 51.75 24.88
N SER A 16 12.00 52.65 25.29
CA SER A 16 11.47 52.78 26.65
C SER A 16 11.07 51.42 27.21
N TYR A 17 11.55 51.09 28.41
CA TYR A 17 11.04 49.96 29.19
C TYR A 17 9.72 50.37 29.80
N ASP A 18 8.63 50.21 29.05
CA ASP A 18 7.29 50.32 29.59
C ASP A 18 7.04 49.13 30.51
N THR A 19 6.81 49.47 31.77
CA THR A 19 6.39 48.61 32.87
C THR A 19 5.38 47.56 32.40
N ILE A 20 5.81 46.30 32.32
CA ILE A 20 4.93 45.15 32.12
C ILE A 20 4.01 45.07 33.34
N SER A 21 2.84 45.68 33.22
CA SER A 21 1.71 45.43 34.10
C SER A 21 1.33 43.96 33.90
N ALA A 22 1.75 43.12 34.83
CA ALA A 22 1.42 41.70 34.88
C ALA A 22 -0.07 41.54 35.16
N SER A 23 -0.88 41.64 34.12
CA SER A 23 -2.24 41.12 34.13
C SER A 23 -2.14 39.61 34.42
N PRO A 24 -2.80 39.09 35.46
CA PRO A 24 -2.80 37.67 35.72
C PRO A 24 -3.44 36.99 34.51
N ILE A 25 -2.64 36.24 33.76
CA ILE A 25 -3.14 35.30 32.76
C ILE A 25 -4.00 34.32 33.53
N GLN A 26 -5.32 34.55 33.53
CA GLN A 26 -6.31 33.57 33.96
C GLN A 26 -6.18 32.40 32.99
N CYS A 27 -5.28 31.48 33.33
CA CYS A 27 -5.10 30.24 32.62
C CYS A 27 -6.39 29.45 32.82
N ASP A 28 -7.17 29.37 31.75
CA ASP A 28 -8.49 28.75 31.71
C ASP A 28 -8.38 27.27 32.09
N GLN A 29 -8.61 26.98 33.37
CA GLN A 29 -8.44 25.66 33.96
C GLN A 29 -9.35 24.62 33.29
N SER A 30 -10.46 25.07 32.67
CA SER A 30 -11.41 24.21 31.95
C SER A 30 -10.78 23.44 30.77
N SER A 31 -9.79 24.05 30.10
CA SER A 31 -9.07 23.47 28.96
C SER A 31 -8.15 22.31 29.39
N ILE A 32 -7.52 22.42 30.56
CA ILE A 32 -6.60 21.38 31.06
C ILE A 32 -7.37 20.12 31.47
N PHE A 33 -8.56 20.28 32.07
CA PHE A 33 -9.40 19.15 32.46
C PHE A 33 -9.98 18.40 31.25
N SER A 34 -10.38 19.11 30.20
CA SER A 34 -10.91 18.49 28.97
C SER A 34 -9.83 17.67 28.25
N PHE A 35 -8.60 18.20 28.17
CA PHE A 35 -7.45 17.50 27.58
C PHE A 35 -7.12 16.19 28.30
N ARG A 36 -7.07 16.22 29.65
CA ARG A 36 -6.81 15.02 30.47
C ARG A 36 -7.89 13.95 30.25
N ARG A 37 -9.16 14.35 30.14
CA ARG A 37 -10.28 13.44 29.89
C ARG A 37 -10.19 12.79 28.51
N MET A 38 -9.84 13.56 27.48
CA MET A 38 -9.64 13.06 26.12
C MET A 38 -8.47 12.09 26.03
N LYS A 39 -7.36 12.36 26.72
CA LYS A 39 -6.22 11.44 26.79
C LYS A 39 -6.63 10.09 27.39
N LYS A 40 -7.38 10.10 28.51
CA LYS A 40 -7.90 8.87 29.14
C LYS A 40 -8.83 8.09 28.19
N LYS A 41 -9.76 8.78 27.52
CA LYS A 41 -10.65 8.16 26.51
C LYS A 41 -9.84 7.54 25.37
N ARG A 42 -8.84 8.26 24.84
CA ARG A 42 -7.96 7.77 23.78
C ARG A 42 -7.22 6.50 24.19
N THR A 43 -6.64 6.48 25.40
CA THR A 43 -5.96 5.30 25.93
C THR A 43 -6.90 4.12 26.10
N ALA A 44 -8.11 4.34 26.62
CA ALA A 44 -9.12 3.29 26.77
C ALA A 44 -9.56 2.70 25.41
N VAL A 45 -9.81 3.57 24.42
CA VAL A 45 -10.16 3.15 23.05
C VAL A 45 -9.01 2.39 22.41
N LEU A 46 -7.77 2.85 22.56
CA LEU A 46 -6.60 2.16 22.02
C LEU A 46 -6.41 0.77 22.66
N SER A 47 -6.60 0.65 23.98
CA SER A 47 -6.57 -0.66 24.66
C SER A 47 -7.60 -1.60 24.07
N ARG A 48 -8.83 -1.13 23.85
CA ARG A 48 -9.89 -1.96 23.28
C ARG A 48 -9.63 -2.34 21.82
N ILE A 49 -9.05 -1.45 21.02
CA ILE A 49 -8.61 -1.77 19.65
C ILE A 49 -7.53 -2.86 19.69
N ARG A 50 -6.56 -2.76 20.61
CA ARG A 50 -5.53 -3.80 20.79
C ARG A 50 -6.18 -5.15 21.08
N ASP A 51 -7.14 -5.21 22.00
CA ASP A 51 -7.85 -6.44 22.30
C ASP A 51 -8.59 -6.99 21.06
N ILE A 52 -9.19 -6.13 20.24
CA ILE A 52 -9.89 -6.53 19.01
C ILE A 52 -8.94 -7.17 17.99
N VAL A 53 -7.71 -6.66 17.85
CA VAL A 53 -6.78 -7.12 16.81
C VAL A 53 -5.80 -8.19 17.28
N LEU A 54 -5.56 -8.31 18.59
CA LEU A 54 -4.59 -9.25 19.17
C LEU A 54 -5.23 -10.42 19.92
N ALA A 55 -6.46 -10.30 20.44
CA ALA A 55 -7.02 -11.36 21.29
C ALA A 55 -7.30 -12.64 20.48
N PRO A 56 -6.76 -13.81 20.88
CA PRO A 56 -6.91 -15.06 20.14
C PRO A 56 -8.36 -15.56 20.13
N ASN A 57 -9.10 -15.34 21.21
CA ASN A 57 -10.44 -15.89 21.43
C ASN A 57 -11.57 -14.87 21.20
N LEU A 58 -11.33 -13.85 20.39
CA LEU A 58 -12.35 -12.83 20.13
C LEU A 58 -13.53 -13.43 19.37
N ILE A 59 -14.74 -13.24 19.91
CA ILE A 59 -15.99 -13.67 19.27
C ILE A 59 -16.23 -12.76 18.05
N LEU A 60 -16.24 -13.35 16.85
CA LEU A 60 -16.38 -12.65 15.57
C LEU A 60 -17.62 -11.72 15.53
N SER A 61 -18.76 -12.18 16.05
CA SER A 61 -20.00 -11.39 16.10
C SER A 61 -19.90 -10.11 16.94
N SER A 62 -18.94 -10.02 17.85
CA SER A 62 -18.74 -8.86 18.72
C SER A 62 -17.83 -7.79 18.11
N VAL A 63 -17.11 -8.10 17.03
CA VAL A 63 -16.08 -7.20 16.45
C VAL A 63 -16.69 -5.87 16.01
N VAL A 64 -17.73 -5.91 15.16
CA VAL A 64 -18.36 -4.71 14.61
C VAL A 64 -18.98 -3.83 15.72
N PRO A 65 -19.81 -4.37 16.65
CA PRO A 65 -20.30 -3.59 17.79
C PRO A 65 -19.19 -2.96 18.64
N ASN A 66 -18.10 -3.70 18.89
CA ASN A 66 -16.97 -3.21 19.67
C ASN A 66 -16.23 -2.06 18.96
N VAL A 67 -16.02 -2.15 17.64
CA VAL A 67 -15.43 -1.07 16.85
C VAL A 67 -16.34 0.15 16.83
N ASN A 68 -17.66 -0.04 16.63
CA ASN A 68 -18.63 1.07 16.67
C ASN A 68 -18.66 1.77 18.03
N ALA A 69 -18.58 1.01 19.13
CA ALA A 69 -18.47 1.58 20.47
C ALA A 69 -17.19 2.40 20.66
N CYS A 70 -16.06 1.94 20.09
CA CYS A 70 -14.81 2.69 20.09
C CYS A 70 -14.91 3.99 19.26
N ALA A 71 -15.53 3.91 18.09
CA ALA A 71 -15.76 5.06 17.22
C ALA A 71 -16.68 6.11 17.86
N ALA A 72 -17.72 5.68 18.57
CA ALA A 72 -18.63 6.59 19.29
C ALA A 72 -17.97 7.28 20.51
N ALA A 73 -16.90 6.71 21.06
CA ALA A 73 -16.22 7.25 22.24
C ALA A 73 -15.30 8.45 21.94
N LEU A 74 -14.94 8.66 20.66
CA LEU A 74 -14.05 9.73 20.20
C LEU A 74 -14.67 10.50 19.02
N PRO A 75 -14.26 11.76 18.78
CA PRO A 75 -14.56 12.44 17.53
C PRO A 75 -14.06 11.63 16.33
N ALA A 76 -14.83 11.60 15.23
CA ALA A 76 -14.50 10.80 14.04
C ALA A 76 -13.09 11.09 13.48
N THR A 77 -12.67 12.35 13.48
CA THR A 77 -11.34 12.78 13.05
C THR A 77 -10.23 12.21 13.94
N GLU A 78 -10.43 12.22 15.26
CA GLU A 78 -9.49 11.67 16.23
C GLU A 78 -9.43 10.15 16.19
N PHE A 79 -10.57 9.48 15.99
CA PHE A 79 -10.62 8.03 15.82
C PHE A 79 -9.90 7.60 14.54
N SER A 80 -10.18 8.25 13.41
CA SER A 80 -9.47 8.04 12.14
C SER A 80 -7.95 8.25 12.29
N LYS A 81 -7.54 9.34 12.96
CA LYS A 81 -6.13 9.61 13.25
C LYS A 81 -5.50 8.55 14.14
N LEU A 82 -6.22 8.04 15.14
CA LEU A 82 -5.76 6.97 16.02
C LEU A 82 -5.48 5.67 15.24
N LEU A 83 -6.33 5.32 14.27
CA LEU A 83 -6.19 4.11 13.44
C LEU A 83 -5.02 4.18 12.45
N LYS A 84 -4.67 5.38 11.96
CA LYS A 84 -3.54 5.60 11.03
C LYS A 84 -2.18 5.65 11.72
N GLN A 85 -2.14 5.71 13.04
CA GLN A 85 -0.90 5.85 13.80
C GLN A 85 -0.32 4.48 14.20
N LEU A 86 1.01 4.45 14.34
CA LEU A 86 1.81 3.30 14.75
C LEU A 86 1.73 3.05 16.26
N ASN A 87 0.52 2.77 16.75
CA ASN A 87 0.21 2.76 18.18
C ASN A 87 0.29 1.38 18.84
N ILE A 88 0.54 0.31 18.09
CA ILE A 88 0.60 -1.06 18.60
C ILE A 88 1.92 -1.66 18.14
N GLU A 89 2.91 -1.72 19.04
CA GLU A 89 4.23 -2.32 18.78
C GLU A 89 4.91 -1.76 17.52
N GLY A 90 4.78 -0.45 17.29
CA GLY A 90 5.38 0.21 16.11
C GLY A 90 4.59 0.06 14.80
N HIS A 91 3.42 -0.59 14.84
CA HIS A 91 2.54 -0.79 13.69
C HIS A 91 1.13 -0.24 13.92
N THR A 92 0.36 -0.12 12.84
CA THR A 92 -1.05 0.26 12.89
C THR A 92 -1.93 -0.87 13.41
N ALA A 93 -3.16 -0.55 13.84
CA ALA A 93 -4.13 -1.59 14.19
C ALA A 93 -4.54 -2.45 12.97
N LEU A 94 -4.55 -1.86 11.78
CA LEU A 94 -4.88 -2.57 10.55
C LEU A 94 -3.82 -3.61 10.17
N TYR A 95 -2.53 -3.29 10.40
CA TYR A 95 -1.43 -4.25 10.25
C TYR A 95 -1.67 -5.50 11.09
N TRP A 96 -1.93 -5.32 12.39
CA TRP A 96 -2.18 -6.46 13.29
C TRP A 96 -3.45 -7.23 12.96
N ALA A 97 -4.47 -6.56 12.42
CA ALA A 97 -5.66 -7.25 11.93
C ALA A 97 -5.34 -8.19 10.75
N ILE A 98 -4.38 -7.86 9.88
CA ILE A 98 -3.93 -8.75 8.81
C ILE A 98 -3.07 -9.89 9.37
N VAL A 99 -2.04 -9.54 10.18
CA VAL A 99 -1.10 -10.53 10.74
C VAL A 99 -1.83 -11.61 11.55
N ASN A 100 -2.85 -11.23 12.32
CA ASN A 100 -3.64 -12.17 13.13
C ASN A 100 -4.85 -12.76 12.39
N ASN A 101 -4.92 -12.61 11.07
CA ASN A 101 -5.99 -13.11 10.21
C ASN A 101 -7.40 -12.73 10.70
N ARG A 102 -7.62 -11.43 10.94
CA ARG A 102 -8.88 -10.84 11.42
C ARG A 102 -9.52 -9.93 10.35
N PRO A 103 -10.00 -10.49 9.23
CA PRO A 103 -10.58 -9.68 8.13
C PRO A 103 -11.78 -8.84 8.59
N GLN A 104 -12.63 -9.36 9.49
CA GLN A 104 -13.76 -8.61 10.02
C GLN A 104 -13.33 -7.36 10.80
N ALA A 105 -12.26 -7.46 11.59
CA ALA A 105 -11.70 -6.31 12.31
C ALA A 105 -11.07 -5.32 11.33
N LEU A 106 -10.32 -5.83 10.35
CA LEU A 106 -9.71 -5.01 9.29
C LEU A 106 -10.78 -4.16 8.59
N TRP A 107 -11.86 -4.78 8.10
CA TRP A 107 -12.92 -4.08 7.38
C TRP A 107 -13.72 -3.12 8.28
N ALA A 108 -14.03 -3.52 9.51
CA ALA A 108 -14.71 -2.66 10.47
C ALA A 108 -13.90 -1.40 10.79
N LEU A 109 -12.59 -1.55 11.07
CA LEU A 109 -11.70 -0.43 11.35
C LEU A 109 -11.47 0.44 10.10
N HIS A 110 -11.29 -0.20 8.94
CA HIS A 110 -11.09 0.49 7.65
C HIS A 110 -12.25 1.45 7.32
N GLY A 111 -13.49 1.08 7.63
CA GLY A 111 -14.68 1.91 7.40
C GLY A 111 -14.62 3.31 8.06
N PHE A 112 -13.77 3.50 9.07
CA PHE A 112 -13.59 4.78 9.76
C PHE A 112 -12.37 5.58 9.28
N ILE A 113 -11.62 5.09 8.31
CA ILE A 113 -10.39 5.72 7.82
C ILE A 113 -10.70 6.55 6.56
N SER A 114 -10.75 7.86 6.72
CA SER A 114 -10.87 8.78 5.58
C SER A 114 -9.53 8.98 4.90
N GLY A 115 -9.27 8.28 3.80
CA GLY A 115 -8.04 8.37 3.02
C GLY A 115 -6.81 7.81 3.74
N MET A 116 -6.17 6.80 3.18
CA MET A 116 -4.94 6.26 3.74
C MET A 116 -3.74 7.14 3.39
N SER A 117 -2.83 7.34 4.34
CA SER A 117 -1.53 7.96 4.08
C SER A 117 -0.55 6.91 3.52
N PRO A 118 0.43 7.29 2.69
CA PRO A 118 1.43 6.36 2.15
C PRO A 118 2.11 5.50 3.23
N SER A 119 2.33 6.03 4.43
CA SER A 119 2.87 5.27 5.57
C SER A 119 2.00 4.10 6.01
N VAL A 120 0.67 4.28 6.06
CA VAL A 120 -0.27 3.20 6.38
C VAL A 120 -0.26 2.15 5.28
N TYR A 121 -0.16 2.55 4.00
CA TYR A 121 -0.02 1.59 2.91
C TYR A 121 1.25 0.75 3.04
N SER A 122 2.40 1.38 3.31
CA SER A 122 3.65 0.65 3.53
C SER A 122 3.50 -0.36 4.67
N ASP A 123 2.84 0.04 5.77
CA ASP A 123 2.57 -0.85 6.90
C ASP A 123 1.72 -2.06 6.50
N LEU A 124 0.59 -1.84 5.81
CA LEU A 124 -0.27 -2.93 5.33
C LEU A 124 0.43 -3.86 4.34
N ARG A 125 1.30 -3.31 3.48
CA ARG A 125 2.11 -4.09 2.54
C ARG A 125 3.05 -5.04 3.28
N ILE A 126 3.70 -4.56 4.35
CA ILE A 126 4.54 -5.39 5.20
C ILE A 126 3.71 -6.49 5.87
N ALA A 127 2.49 -6.18 6.35
CA ALA A 127 1.61 -7.19 6.93
C ALA A 127 1.30 -8.32 5.94
N CYS A 128 0.85 -7.99 4.72
CA CYS A 128 0.57 -8.98 3.68
C CYS A 128 1.80 -9.79 3.28
N MET A 129 2.97 -9.15 3.25
CA MET A 129 4.24 -9.80 2.96
C MET A 129 4.57 -10.85 4.02
N ILE A 130 4.44 -10.51 5.31
CA ILE A 130 4.70 -11.42 6.43
C ILE A 130 3.72 -12.59 6.45
N THR A 131 2.43 -12.35 6.15
CA THR A 131 1.43 -13.42 6.10
C THR A 131 1.44 -14.20 4.79
N ASN A 132 2.25 -13.79 3.81
CA ASN A 132 2.25 -14.31 2.44
C ASN A 132 0.85 -14.32 1.80
N ASP A 133 -0.02 -13.37 2.16
CA ASP A 133 -1.43 -13.34 1.74
C ASP A 133 -1.63 -12.40 0.54
N TYR A 134 -1.52 -12.98 -0.65
CA TYR A 134 -1.77 -12.24 -1.89
C TYR A 134 -3.23 -11.81 -2.06
N THR A 135 -4.19 -12.57 -1.53
CA THR A 135 -5.63 -12.24 -1.64
C THR A 135 -5.91 -10.95 -0.89
N MET A 136 -5.44 -10.86 0.35
CA MET A 136 -5.53 -9.64 1.15
C MET A 136 -4.80 -8.49 0.48
N PHE A 137 -3.60 -8.71 -0.06
CA PHE A 137 -2.84 -7.68 -0.77
C PHE A 137 -3.60 -7.13 -1.99
N LYS A 138 -4.26 -8.01 -2.76
CA LYS A 138 -5.08 -7.65 -3.92
C LYS A 138 -6.34 -6.89 -3.53
N GLU A 139 -7.01 -7.31 -2.47
CA GLU A 139 -8.18 -6.63 -1.91
C GLU A 139 -7.82 -5.24 -1.37
N LEU A 140 -6.67 -5.17 -0.69
CA LEU A 140 -6.14 -3.94 -0.17
C LEU A 140 -5.82 -2.96 -1.27
N LYS A 141 -5.25 -3.36 -2.42
CA LYS A 141 -4.94 -2.51 -3.60
C LYS A 141 -6.14 -1.74 -4.22
N PHE A 142 -6.76 -0.87 -3.42
CA PHE A 142 -6.97 0.57 -3.52
C PHE A 142 -7.50 1.14 -4.84
N GLY A 143 -8.24 0.32 -5.58
CA GLY A 143 -9.27 0.81 -6.49
C GLY A 143 -10.65 0.20 -6.24
N ASN A 144 -10.88 -0.54 -5.14
CA ASN A 144 -12.13 -1.30 -4.93
C ASN A 144 -12.97 -0.87 -3.73
N LEU A 145 -12.44 -0.08 -2.80
CA LEU A 145 -13.14 0.16 -1.54
C LEU A 145 -14.15 1.33 -1.61
N SER A 146 -14.07 2.18 -2.62
CA SER A 146 -15.09 3.21 -2.89
C SER A 146 -15.53 3.31 -4.35
N ASP A 147 -14.84 2.66 -5.29
CA ASP A 147 -15.08 2.93 -6.71
C ASP A 147 -14.89 1.70 -7.60
N ARG A 148 -15.90 0.83 -7.59
CA ARG A 148 -16.04 -0.26 -8.58
C ARG A 148 -16.17 0.26 -10.03
N ARG A 149 -16.40 1.56 -10.26
CA ARG A 149 -16.65 2.12 -11.61
C ARG A 149 -15.40 2.69 -12.27
N SER A 150 -14.39 3.13 -11.51
CA SER A 150 -13.19 3.79 -12.05
C SER A 150 -12.10 2.89 -12.65
N ARG A 151 -12.31 1.57 -12.75
CA ARG A 151 -11.26 0.64 -13.25
C ARG A 151 -11.52 0.00 -14.60
N CYS A 152 -12.60 0.38 -15.27
CA CYS A 152 -12.80 0.04 -16.68
C CYS A 152 -11.95 0.96 -17.56
N PHE A 153 -10.62 0.83 -17.53
CA PHE A 153 -9.79 1.42 -18.56
C PHE A 153 -10.19 0.75 -19.87
N LEU A 154 -10.81 1.52 -20.79
CA LEU A 154 -11.36 1.02 -22.05
C LEU A 154 -12.53 0.02 -21.90
N GLY A 155 -13.31 0.09 -20.81
CA GLY A 155 -14.49 -0.77 -20.63
C GLY A 155 -14.17 -2.25 -20.37
N CYS A 156 -12.93 -2.58 -20.02
CA CYS A 156 -12.49 -3.94 -19.78
C CYS A 156 -12.52 -4.30 -18.29
N LEU A 157 -12.82 -5.57 -17.99
CA LEU A 157 -12.71 -6.12 -16.64
C LEU A 157 -11.25 -6.00 -16.13
N PRO A 158 -11.04 -5.93 -14.80
CA PRO A 158 -9.72 -5.90 -14.20
C PRO A 158 -8.86 -7.11 -14.61
N ASP A 159 -7.55 -6.92 -14.62
CA ASP A 159 -6.60 -8.02 -14.81
C ASP A 159 -6.70 -9.01 -13.65
N GLU A 160 -6.49 -10.28 -13.98
CA GLU A 160 -6.44 -11.35 -12.98
C GLU A 160 -4.98 -11.73 -12.78
N VAL A 161 -4.59 -11.86 -11.52
CA VAL A 161 -3.30 -12.40 -11.11
C VAL A 161 -3.63 -13.48 -10.09
N GLN A 162 -3.02 -14.64 -10.28
CA GLN A 162 -3.15 -15.80 -9.40
C GLN A 162 -1.75 -16.23 -8.99
N VAL A 163 -1.55 -16.45 -7.70
CA VAL A 163 -0.27 -16.92 -7.14
C VAL A 163 -0.51 -18.33 -6.63
N HIS A 164 0.20 -19.29 -7.20
CA HIS A 164 0.20 -20.68 -6.78
C HIS A 164 1.51 -20.94 -6.05
N THR A 165 1.42 -21.37 -4.80
CA THR A 165 2.60 -21.81 -4.04
C THR A 165 2.76 -23.31 -4.28
N CYS A 166 3.97 -23.74 -4.62
CA CYS A 166 4.30 -25.16 -4.70
C CYS A 166 4.63 -25.67 -3.29
N ASP A 167 4.52 -26.99 -3.09
CA ASP A 167 4.82 -27.60 -1.80
C ASP A 167 6.27 -27.34 -1.37
N GLU A 168 6.47 -27.15 -0.05
CA GLU A 168 7.78 -27.01 0.56
C GLU A 168 8.65 -28.26 0.28
N PRO A 169 9.97 -28.12 0.04
CA PRO A 169 10.88 -27.12 0.65
C PRO A 169 11.45 -26.03 -0.28
N THR A 170 11.12 -26.02 -1.57
CA THR A 170 11.89 -25.22 -2.55
C THR A 170 11.52 -23.73 -2.60
N ASN A 171 10.50 -23.28 -1.85
CA ASN A 171 9.94 -21.92 -1.96
C ASN A 171 9.58 -21.54 -3.41
N GLN A 172 9.27 -22.53 -4.25
CA GLN A 172 8.86 -22.33 -5.62
C GLN A 172 7.41 -21.84 -5.66
N PHE A 173 7.13 -20.92 -6.58
CA PHE A 173 5.79 -20.41 -6.80
C PHE A 173 5.60 -20.09 -8.28
N ASP A 174 4.38 -20.27 -8.74
CA ASP A 174 3.95 -19.91 -10.08
C ASP A 174 2.99 -18.73 -10.01
N VAL A 175 3.12 -17.79 -10.94
CA VAL A 175 2.25 -16.62 -10.99
C VAL A 175 1.63 -16.51 -12.37
N VAL A 176 0.31 -16.65 -12.42
CA VAL A 176 -0.46 -16.60 -13.66
C VAL A 176 -1.07 -15.21 -13.80
N PHE A 177 -0.67 -14.49 -14.84
CA PHE A 177 -1.20 -13.19 -15.20
C PHE A 177 -2.17 -13.30 -16.37
N ARG A 178 -3.41 -12.87 -16.20
CA ARG A 178 -4.38 -12.73 -17.28
C ARG A 178 -4.64 -11.25 -17.56
N ILE A 179 -3.89 -10.72 -18.53
CA ILE A 179 -3.90 -9.30 -18.86
C ILE A 179 -4.86 -9.04 -20.03
N ARG A 180 -5.95 -8.33 -19.76
CA ARG A 180 -6.96 -8.06 -20.80
C ARG A 180 -6.53 -6.88 -21.65
N MET A 181 -6.73 -7.01 -22.97
CA MET A 181 -6.36 -5.98 -23.95
C MET A 181 -4.90 -5.53 -23.82
N PHE A 182 -3.99 -6.47 -23.51
CA PHE A 182 -2.57 -6.18 -23.23
C PHE A 182 -1.95 -5.23 -24.27
N GLN A 183 -1.99 -5.60 -25.55
CA GLN A 183 -1.43 -4.79 -26.64
C GLN A 183 -2.03 -3.39 -26.70
N LYS A 184 -3.36 -3.27 -26.62
CA LYS A 184 -4.06 -1.98 -26.69
C LYS A 184 -3.68 -1.09 -25.50
N ARG A 185 -3.60 -1.66 -24.30
CA ARG A 185 -3.25 -0.92 -23.08
C ARG A 185 -1.79 -0.50 -23.06
N LEU A 186 -0.89 -1.35 -23.54
CA LEU A 186 0.53 -1.01 -23.65
C LEU A 186 0.76 0.13 -24.67
N ARG A 187 0.01 0.13 -25.78
CA ARG A 187 0.05 1.18 -26.82
C ARG A 187 -0.63 2.49 -26.42
N THR A 188 -1.55 2.47 -25.45
CA THR A 188 -2.25 3.70 -25.06
C THR A 188 -1.26 4.64 -24.36
N ALA A 189 -1.09 5.85 -24.91
CA ALA A 189 -0.06 6.83 -24.56
C ALA A 189 0.03 7.20 -23.07
N THR A 190 -1.02 6.97 -22.31
CA THR A 190 -1.10 7.28 -20.86
C THR A 190 -0.41 6.25 -19.97
N ALA A 191 -0.25 4.99 -20.39
CA ALA A 191 0.30 3.97 -19.52
C ALA A 191 1.84 3.87 -19.62
N LYS A 192 2.43 3.90 -20.83
CA LYS A 192 3.85 3.62 -21.18
C LYS A 192 4.43 2.30 -20.63
N SER A 193 3.85 1.75 -19.57
CA SER A 193 4.19 0.54 -18.87
C SER A 193 2.94 -0.01 -18.15
N LEU A 194 2.83 -1.33 -18.07
CA LEU A 194 1.86 -2.05 -17.25
C LEU A 194 2.61 -2.66 -16.08
N ARG A 195 2.33 -2.21 -14.86
CA ARG A 195 2.96 -2.72 -13.64
C ARG A 195 1.97 -3.51 -12.81
N PHE A 196 2.36 -4.73 -12.47
CA PHE A 196 1.68 -5.64 -11.56
C PHE A 196 2.54 -5.78 -10.31
N GLU A 197 1.91 -5.99 -9.15
CA GLU A 197 2.66 -6.48 -7.99
C GLU A 197 1.84 -7.56 -7.30
N PHE A 198 2.55 -8.52 -6.71
CA PHE A 198 2.02 -9.69 -6.06
C PHE A 198 2.86 -10.08 -4.85
N VAL A 199 2.31 -10.93 -3.98
CA VAL A 199 2.99 -11.43 -2.78
C VAL A 199 3.25 -12.92 -2.99
N ALA A 200 4.50 -13.33 -2.85
CA ALA A 200 4.90 -14.73 -2.94
C ALA A 200 6.23 -14.95 -2.19
N GLY A 201 6.37 -16.10 -1.53
CA GLY A 201 7.58 -16.46 -0.80
C GLY A 201 7.98 -15.43 0.26
N GLY A 202 6.99 -14.84 0.94
CA GLY A 202 7.22 -13.81 1.96
C GLY A 202 7.80 -12.50 1.43
N ARG A 203 7.60 -12.20 0.14
CA ARG A 203 8.12 -11.01 -0.55
C ARG A 203 7.05 -10.37 -1.42
N ILE A 204 7.21 -9.07 -1.67
CA ILE A 204 6.39 -8.34 -2.63
C ILE A 204 7.18 -8.20 -3.92
N TRP A 205 6.68 -8.85 -4.96
CA TRP A 205 7.26 -8.83 -6.29
C TRP A 205 6.50 -7.84 -7.16
N TRP A 206 7.16 -7.29 -8.16
CA TRP A 206 6.51 -6.57 -9.25
C TRP A 206 6.94 -7.12 -10.60
N LEU A 207 6.00 -7.12 -11.55
CA LEU A 207 6.22 -7.44 -12.97
C LEU A 207 5.79 -6.23 -13.77
N ARG A 208 6.67 -5.73 -14.65
CA ARG A 208 6.43 -4.54 -15.46
C ARG A 208 6.63 -4.88 -16.93
N PHE A 209 5.62 -4.64 -17.75
CA PHE A 209 5.74 -4.64 -19.20
C PHE A 209 5.82 -3.20 -19.72
N TYR A 210 6.62 -2.92 -20.73
CA TYR A 210 6.71 -1.59 -21.34
C TYR A 210 7.26 -1.65 -22.76
N ILE A 211 7.10 -0.57 -23.52
CA ILE A 211 7.64 -0.45 -24.89
C ILE A 211 8.92 0.38 -24.80
N LEU A 212 10.05 -0.19 -25.25
CA LEU A 212 11.34 0.51 -25.25
C LEU A 212 11.38 1.58 -26.36
N GLU A 213 11.01 1.18 -27.59
CA GLU A 213 10.87 2.06 -28.75
C GLU A 213 9.59 1.73 -29.52
N PRO A 214 8.64 2.66 -29.66
CA PRO A 214 7.40 2.43 -30.38
C PRO A 214 7.58 2.03 -31.85
N SER A 215 8.68 2.48 -32.49
CA SER A 215 8.99 2.22 -33.90
C SER A 215 9.36 0.76 -34.17
N ASN A 216 10.02 0.10 -33.21
CA ASN A 216 10.56 -1.25 -33.40
C ASN A 216 9.59 -2.33 -32.94
N GLY A 217 8.46 -1.93 -32.35
CA GLY A 217 7.46 -2.84 -31.79
C GLY A 217 7.92 -3.59 -30.54
N LEU A 218 9.19 -3.54 -30.14
CA LEU A 218 9.74 -4.34 -29.05
C LEU A 218 9.08 -4.03 -27.70
N CYS A 219 8.56 -5.06 -27.05
CA CYS A 219 8.14 -5.00 -25.66
C CYS A 219 9.22 -5.56 -24.75
N CYS A 220 9.33 -4.95 -23.59
CA CYS A 220 10.20 -5.36 -22.52
C CYS A 220 9.38 -5.87 -21.35
N ALA A 221 9.90 -6.87 -20.66
CA ALA A 221 9.36 -7.34 -19.39
C ALA A 221 10.45 -7.32 -18.32
N ASP A 222 10.15 -6.69 -17.20
CA ASP A 222 11.03 -6.60 -16.03
C ASP A 222 10.32 -7.21 -14.83
N ILE A 223 11.06 -7.96 -14.03
CA ILE A 223 10.60 -8.47 -12.74
C ILE A 223 11.57 -8.04 -11.66
N GLY A 224 11.04 -7.71 -10.48
CA GLY A 224 11.87 -7.33 -9.35
C GLY A 224 11.11 -7.32 -8.04
N LEU A 225 11.80 -6.87 -6.99
CA LEU A 225 11.26 -6.77 -5.64
C LEU A 225 10.80 -5.34 -5.36
N SER A 226 9.66 -5.23 -4.68
CA SER A 226 9.16 -3.93 -4.22
C SER A 226 9.91 -3.46 -2.99
N GLN A 227 9.66 -2.21 -2.61
CA GLN A 227 10.21 -1.64 -1.38
C GLN A 227 9.83 -2.53 -0.18
N HIS A 228 10.76 -2.66 0.76
CA HIS A 228 10.65 -3.49 1.99
C HIS A 228 10.82 -5.01 1.82
N SER A 229 11.03 -5.52 0.60
CA SER A 229 11.41 -6.92 0.41
C SER A 229 12.92 -7.09 0.51
N TYR A 230 13.37 -8.13 1.23
CA TYR A 230 14.79 -8.49 1.30
C TYR A 230 15.28 -9.03 -0.04
N GLN A 231 16.50 -8.63 -0.44
CA GLN A 231 17.15 -9.14 -1.64
C GLN A 231 17.19 -10.66 -1.64
N VAL A 232 16.94 -11.25 -2.81
CA VAL A 232 16.97 -12.70 -3.01
C VAL A 232 17.52 -13.00 -4.40
N ARG A 233 18.23 -14.11 -4.53
CA ARG A 233 18.51 -14.70 -5.83
C ARG A 233 17.33 -15.55 -6.24
N PHE A 234 16.86 -15.40 -7.46
CA PHE A 234 15.74 -16.19 -7.96
C PHE A 234 15.97 -16.48 -9.44
N ASP A 235 15.59 -17.68 -9.84
CA ASP A 235 15.51 -18.08 -11.23
C ASP A 235 14.04 -18.03 -11.63
N ALA A 236 13.74 -17.34 -12.74
CA ALA A 236 12.37 -17.17 -13.21
C ALA A 236 12.23 -17.63 -14.66
N VAL A 237 11.06 -18.17 -14.99
CA VAL A 237 10.68 -18.43 -16.38
C VAL A 237 9.40 -17.65 -16.64
N LEU A 238 9.41 -16.83 -17.68
CA LEU A 238 8.25 -16.06 -18.13
C LEU A 238 7.65 -16.73 -19.37
N LEU A 239 6.50 -17.37 -19.20
CA LEU A 239 5.73 -17.95 -20.29
C LEU A 239 4.65 -16.95 -20.73
N ILE A 240 4.64 -16.60 -22.02
CA ILE A 240 3.64 -15.70 -22.62
C ILE A 240 2.81 -16.49 -23.63
N GLU A 241 1.55 -16.71 -23.29
CA GLU A 241 0.60 -17.38 -24.18
C GLU A 241 -0.35 -16.37 -24.81
N ALA A 242 -0.37 -16.32 -26.15
CA ALA A 242 -1.36 -15.55 -26.87
C ALA A 242 -2.71 -16.28 -26.84
N HIS A 243 -3.70 -15.72 -26.13
CA HIS A 243 -5.03 -16.31 -26.09
C HIS A 243 -5.74 -16.08 -27.44
N SER A 244 -5.71 -17.08 -28.33
CA SER A 244 -6.37 -16.99 -29.63
C SER A 244 -7.88 -17.09 -29.45
N ARG A 245 -8.60 -16.09 -29.99
CA ARG A 245 -10.06 -15.99 -29.86
C ARG A 245 -10.72 -16.83 -30.95
N LYS A 246 -10.58 -18.16 -30.93
CA LYS A 246 -11.45 -19.08 -31.69
C LYS A 246 -11.30 -20.54 -31.25
N PRO A 247 -12.33 -21.16 -30.65
CA PRO A 247 -12.31 -22.58 -30.27
C PRO A 247 -12.49 -23.54 -31.47
N ASP A 248 -12.71 -23.06 -32.70
CA ASP A 248 -13.07 -23.91 -33.84
C ASP A 248 -11.88 -24.56 -34.58
N ARG A 249 -10.63 -24.36 -34.14
CA ARG A 249 -9.47 -25.04 -34.73
C ARG A 249 -8.57 -25.59 -33.63
N ALA A 250 -8.38 -26.90 -33.65
CA ALA A 250 -7.68 -27.71 -32.66
C ALA A 250 -6.14 -27.47 -32.56
N ALA A 251 -5.63 -26.33 -33.04
CA ALA A 251 -4.23 -26.01 -32.87
C ALA A 251 -4.03 -25.37 -31.47
N PRO A 252 -3.16 -25.94 -30.61
CA PRO A 252 -2.81 -25.29 -29.36
C PRO A 252 -2.24 -23.89 -29.65
N PRO A 253 -2.52 -22.89 -28.80
CA PRO A 253 -1.95 -21.57 -28.96
C PRO A 253 -0.42 -21.66 -28.94
N GLU A 254 0.23 -20.94 -29.86
CA GLU A 254 1.68 -20.83 -29.89
C GLU A 254 2.12 -20.07 -28.64
N ALA A 255 2.74 -20.79 -27.69
CA ALA A 255 3.27 -20.23 -26.46
C ALA A 255 4.67 -19.69 -26.74
N LEU A 256 4.90 -18.42 -26.42
CA LEU A 256 6.22 -17.83 -26.44
C LEU A 256 6.84 -18.04 -25.05
N GLU A 257 7.80 -18.95 -24.97
CA GLU A 257 8.58 -19.19 -23.76
C GLU A 257 9.79 -18.24 -23.71
N ILE A 258 9.89 -17.47 -22.63
CA ILE A 258 11.01 -16.56 -22.38
C ILE A 258 11.62 -16.92 -21.02
N ILE A 259 12.79 -17.54 -21.05
CA ILE A 259 13.51 -17.90 -19.83
C ILE A 259 14.25 -16.66 -19.29
N LEU A 260 14.03 -16.33 -18.02
CA LEU A 260 14.62 -15.17 -17.34
C LEU A 260 15.58 -15.64 -16.23
N SER A 261 16.84 -15.89 -16.57
CA SER A 261 17.87 -16.14 -15.54
C SER A 261 18.31 -14.81 -14.92
N ILE A 262 18.13 -14.64 -13.61
CA ILE A 262 18.36 -13.35 -12.94
C ILE A 262 19.54 -13.42 -11.98
N THR A 263 20.59 -12.64 -12.27
CA THR A 263 21.73 -12.38 -11.38
C THR A 263 21.74 -10.89 -10.98
N GLY A 264 20.73 -10.40 -10.25
CA GLY A 264 20.64 -8.98 -9.87
C GLY A 264 19.30 -8.57 -9.22
N THR A 265 19.13 -7.27 -8.95
CA THR A 265 17.89 -6.70 -8.36
C THR A 265 16.88 -6.17 -9.38
N GLU A 266 17.31 -5.95 -10.63
CA GLU A 266 16.48 -5.55 -11.77
C GLU A 266 16.96 -6.30 -13.01
N PHE A 267 16.04 -6.66 -13.91
CA PHE A 267 16.38 -7.35 -15.16
C PHE A 267 15.44 -6.92 -16.29
N LEU A 268 15.94 -7.00 -17.52
CA LEU A 268 15.29 -6.63 -18.76
C LEU A 268 15.22 -7.81 -19.73
N ALA A 269 14.02 -8.24 -20.07
CA ALA A 269 13.79 -9.24 -21.13
C ALA A 269 13.22 -8.58 -22.37
N LEU A 270 13.79 -8.89 -23.55
CA LEU A 270 13.21 -8.49 -24.83
C LEU A 270 12.20 -9.54 -25.29
N VAL A 271 10.96 -9.08 -25.52
CA VAL A 271 9.85 -9.91 -26.01
C VAL A 271 9.58 -9.51 -27.46
N PRO A 272 9.75 -10.43 -28.42
CA PRO A 272 9.31 -10.21 -29.80
C PRO A 272 7.82 -9.87 -29.82
N TRP A 273 7.48 -8.81 -30.53
CA TRP A 273 6.11 -8.33 -30.62
C TRP A 273 5.49 -8.83 -31.93
N GLN A 274 4.57 -9.79 -31.82
CA GLN A 274 3.78 -10.30 -32.94
C GLN A 274 2.41 -9.60 -33.00
#